data_AF-A0A105ZHZ3-F1
#
_entry.id   AF-A0A105ZHZ3-F1
#
_cell.length_a   1.000
_cell.length_b   1.000
_cell.length_c   1.000
_cell.angle_alpha   90.00
_cell.angle_beta   90.00
_cell.angle_gamma   90.00
#
_symmetry.space_group_name_H-M   'P 1'
#
loop_
_entity.id
_entity.type
_entity.pdbx_description
1 polymer ?
#
loop_
_entity_poly.entity_id
_entity_poly.type
_entity_poly.pdbx_seq_one_letter_code
_entity_poly.pdbx_strand_id
1 'polypeptide(L)' 'MQNKRIQQYNGYAVQPSAHRLPDGSFSSNLVLERTDSTPAEGRYQFYSLDYFASEAQALRHSARWARRWIDTRG' A
#
# COMPACT_ATOMS: atom_id res chain seq x y z
N MET A 1 14.80 9.68 8.11
CA MET A 1 14.06 8.58 8.74
C MET A 1 12.64 8.61 8.19
N GLN A 2 12.37 7.87 7.11
CA GLN A 2 11.04 7.90 6.49
C GLN A 2 10.15 6.96 7.30
N ASN A 3 9.31 7.56 8.15
CA ASN A 3 8.35 6.86 8.98
C ASN A 3 7.37 6.12 8.04
N LYS A 4 7.72 4.89 7.65
CA LYS A 4 6.78 3.95 7.03
C LYS A 4 5.64 3.80 8.04
N ARG A 5 4.54 4.52 7.81
CA ARG A 5 3.31 4.36 8.58
C ARG A 5 2.71 3.03 8.18
N ILE A 6 3.26 1.96 8.74
CA ILE A 6 2.67 0.62 8.67
C ILE A 6 1.38 0.70 9.48
N GLN A 7 0.24 0.61 8.80
CA GLN A 7 -1.08 0.59 9.45
C GLN A 7 -1.53 -0.85 9.56
N GLN A 8 -1.96 -1.30 10.73
CA GLN A 8 -2.55 -2.63 10.86
C GLN A 8 -4.06 -2.53 10.62
N TYR A 9 -4.61 -3.44 9.82
CA TYR A 9 -6.04 -3.50 9.51
C TYR A 9 -6.47 -4.95 9.24
N ASN A 10 -7.45 -5.46 10.00
CA ASN A 10 -8.04 -6.80 9.86
C ASN A 10 -7.01 -7.94 9.68
N GLY A 11 -5.94 -7.94 10.49
CA GLY A 11 -4.88 -8.96 10.42
C GLY A 11 -3.86 -8.76 9.30
N TYR A 12 -3.85 -7.59 8.64
CA TYR A 12 -2.85 -7.20 7.66
C TYR A 12 -2.07 -5.97 8.10
N ALA A 13 -0.75 -6.01 7.95
CA ALA A 13 0.12 -4.85 7.90
C ALA A 13 0.02 -4.21 6.50
N VAL A 14 -0.59 -3.03 6.46
CA VAL A 14 -0.77 -2.19 5.29
C VAL A 14 0.39 -1.22 5.18
N GLN A 15 1.13 -1.29 4.08
CA GLN A 15 2.28 -0.43 3.79
C GLN A 15 2.06 0.30 2.45
N PRO A 16 1.34 1.44 2.47
CA PRO A 16 1.24 2.34 1.33
C PRO A 16 2.62 2.94 1.01
N SER A 17 2.96 3.03 -0.26
CA SER A 17 4.13 3.77 -0.72
C SER A 17 3.82 4.57 -1.97
N ALA A 18 4.54 5.66 -2.16
CA ALA A 18 4.48 6.48 -3.35
C ALA A 18 5.85 6.44 -4.01
N HIS A 19 5.90 6.06 -5.27
CA HIS A 19 7.14 6.04 -6.04
C HIS A 19 7.11 7.17 -7.06
N ARG A 20 8.04 8.11 -6.94
CA ARG A 20 8.15 9.25 -7.85
C ARG A 20 8.74 8.81 -9.18
N LEU A 21 8.07 9.17 -10.27
CA LEU A 21 8.45 8.85 -11.64
C LEU A 21 9.25 9.99 -12.28
N PRO A 22 9.96 9.71 -13.40
CA PRO A 22 10.76 10.71 -14.10
C PRO A 22 9.95 11.91 -14.64
N ASP A 23 8.66 11.70 -14.94
CA ASP A 23 7.74 12.73 -15.41
C ASP A 23 7.25 13.66 -14.27
N GLY A 24 7.66 13.39 -13.03
CA GLY A 24 7.28 14.14 -11.84
C GLY A 24 5.99 13.66 -11.17
N SER A 25 5.29 12.69 -11.75
CA SER A 25 4.15 12.03 -11.13
C SER A 25 4.59 11.01 -10.07
N PHE A 26 3.63 10.48 -9.31
CA PHE A 26 3.83 9.49 -8.26
C PHE A 26 2.95 8.29 -8.54
N SER A 27 3.53 7.10 -8.67
CA SER A 27 2.78 5.86 -8.67
C SER A 27 2.38 5.48 -7.25
N SER A 28 1.12 5.09 -7.10
CA SER A 28 0.55 4.58 -5.85
C SER A 28 0.82 3.09 -5.75
N ASN A 29 1.72 2.73 -4.83
CA ASN A 29 2.13 1.36 -4.59
C ASN A 29 1.63 0.90 -3.22
N LEU A 30 1.54 -0.41 -3.04
CA LEU A 30 1.03 -1.01 -1.81
C LEU A 30 1.70 -2.35 -1.54
N VAL A 31 2.10 -2.56 -0.29
CA VAL A 31 2.45 -3.88 0.23
C VAL A 31 1.48 -4.22 1.35
N LEU A 32 0.90 -5.42 1.30
CA LEU A 32 0.08 -6.01 2.35
C LEU A 32 0.78 -7.25 2.88
N GLU A 33 0.88 -7.38 4.19
CA GLU A 33 1.49 -8.55 4.83
C GLU A 33 0.55 -9.05 5.92
N ARG A 34 0.09 -10.30 5.83
CA ARG A 34 -0.67 -10.93 6.93
C ARG A 34 0.20 -11.00 8.18
N THR A 35 -0.35 -10.57 9.30
CA THR A 35 0.37 -10.52 10.58
C THR A 35 0.49 -11.91 11.25
N ASP A 36 -0.33 -12.86 10.84
CA ASP A 36 -0.44 -14.22 11.39
C ASP A 36 0.21 -15.31 10.52
N SER A 37 0.73 -14.94 9.36
CA SER A 37 1.25 -15.89 8.36
C SER A 37 2.77 -15.80 8.26
N THR A 38 3.42 -16.87 7.79
CA THR A 38 4.84 -16.78 7.44
C THR A 38 5.04 -15.67 6.38
N PRO A 39 6.14 -14.89 6.43
CA PRO A 39 6.32 -13.73 5.55
C PRO A 39 6.24 -14.02 4.04
N ALA A 40 6.43 -15.28 3.65
CA ALA A 40 6.36 -15.73 2.25
C ALA A 40 4.93 -16.04 1.79
N GLU A 41 4.03 -16.48 2.67
CA GLU A 41 2.69 -16.96 2.29
C GLU A 41 1.60 -15.89 2.44
N GLY A 42 1.89 -14.81 3.16
CA GLY A 42 0.92 -13.75 3.50
C GLY A 42 1.18 -12.39 2.85
N ARG A 43 2.13 -12.29 1.90
CA ARG A 43 2.58 -11.00 1.35
C ARG A 43 2.03 -10.74 -0.05
N TYR A 44 1.37 -9.61 -0.23
CA TYR A 44 0.86 -9.12 -1.51
C TYR A 44 1.52 -7.79 -1.85
N GLN A 45 2.01 -7.66 -3.08
CA GLN A 45 2.63 -6.44 -3.57
C GLN A 45 1.87 -5.96 -4.80
N PHE A 46 1.46 -4.71 -4.76
CA PHE A 46 0.78 -4.03 -5.85
C PHE A 46 1.61 -2.82 -6.27
N TYR A 47 1.84 -2.74 -7.57
CA TYR A 47 2.59 -1.66 -8.19
C TYR A 47 1.64 -0.88 -9.11
N SER A 48 1.76 0.44 -9.08
CA SER A 48 1.01 1.33 -9.97
C SER A 48 -0.50 1.10 -9.91
N LEU A 49 -1.09 1.10 -8.71
CA LEU A 49 -2.54 1.06 -8.53
C LEU A 49 -3.22 2.23 -9.26
N ASP A 50 -2.57 3.40 -9.25
CA ASP A 50 -2.89 4.58 -10.05
C ASP A 50 -1.70 5.57 -9.99
N TYR A 51 -1.76 6.65 -10.77
CA TYR A 51 -0.75 7.70 -10.84
C TYR A 51 -1.31 9.05 -10.40
N PHE A 52 -0.53 9.80 -9.60
CA PHE A 52 -0.97 11.06 -9.01
C PHE A 52 0.08 12.15 -9.16
N ALA A 53 -0.35 13.40 -9.24
CA ALA A 53 0.57 14.54 -9.23
C ALA A 53 1.20 14.79 -7.84
N SER A 54 0.67 14.21 -6.77
CA SER A 54 1.12 14.40 -5.39
C SER A 54 1.38 13.08 -4.67
N GLU A 55 2.51 13.01 -3.95
CA GLU A 55 2.85 11.90 -3.06
C GLU A 55 1.73 11.60 -2.05
N ALA A 56 1.13 12.64 -1.45
CA ALA A 56 0.08 12.49 -0.45
C ALA A 56 -1.23 11.93 -1.05
N GLN A 57 -1.50 12.20 -2.33
CA GLN A 57 -2.62 11.57 -3.04
C GLN A 57 -2.33 10.09 -3.29
N ALA A 58 -1.14 9.76 -3.78
CA ALA A 58 -0.72 8.38 -4.02
C ALA A 58 -0.78 7.52 -2.74
N LEU A 59 -0.30 8.04 -1.61
CA LEU A 59 -0.33 7.33 -0.32
C LEU A 59 -1.76 7.13 0.21
N ARG A 60 -2.61 8.17 0.14
CA ARG A 60 -4.02 8.05 0.60
C ARG A 60 -4.82 7.09 -0.27
N HIS A 61 -4.53 7.07 -1.57
CA HIS A 61 -5.18 6.16 -2.50
C HIS A 61 -4.90 4.70 -2.15
N SER A 62 -3.62 4.31 -2.07
CA SER A 62 -3.25 2.92 -1.74
C SER A 62 -3.71 2.51 -0.34
N ALA A 63 -3.70 3.41 0.64
CA ALA A 63 -4.24 3.13 1.97
C ALA A 63 -5.76 2.84 1.97
N ARG A 64 -6.55 3.59 1.18
CA ARG A 64 -8.00 3.36 1.05
C ARG A 64 -8.28 2.09 0.25
N TRP A 65 -7.57 1.91 -0.85
CA TRP A 65 -7.68 0.74 -1.71
C TRP A 65 -7.37 -0.54 -0.92
N ALA A 66 -6.33 -0.52 -0.09
CA ALA A 66 -5.96 -1.63 0.79
C ALA A 66 -7.11 -2.11 1.67
N ARG A 67 -7.79 -1.19 2.38
CA ARG A 67 -8.91 -1.55 3.26
C ARG A 67 -10.01 -2.26 2.47
N ARG A 68 -10.40 -1.69 1.33
CA ARG A 68 -11.42 -2.29 0.46
C ARG A 68 -11.01 -3.67 -0.03
N TRP A 69 -9.76 -3.85 -0.43
CA TRP A 69 -9.25 -5.15 -0.89
C TRP A 69 -9.27 -6.19 0.24
N ILE A 70 -8.86 -5.82 1.44
CA ILE A 70 -8.89 -6.68 2.63
C ILE A 70 -10.35 -7.05 2.97
N ASP A 71 -11.25 -6.08 2.99
CA ASP A 71 -12.68 -6.29 3.27
C ASP A 71 -13.37 -7.19 2.22
N THR A 72 -12.89 -7.24 0.98
CA THR A 72 -13.40 -8.16 -0.05
C THR A 72 -12.83 -9.58 0.03
N ARG A 73 -11.77 -9.78 0.81
CA ARG A 73 -11.09 -11.08 0.95
C ARG A 73 -11.35 -11.79 2.28
N GLY A 74 -11.66 -11.04 3.33
CA GLY A 74 -12.14 -11.57 4.61
C GLY A 74 -13.62 -11.87 4.58
#